data_AF-A0ABD5EH53-F1
#
_entry.id   AF-A0ABD5EH53-F1
#
_cell.length_a   1.000
_cell.length_b   1.000
_cell.length_c   1.000
_cell.angle_alpha   90.00
_cell.angle_beta   90.00
_cell.angle_gamma   90.00
#
_symmetry.space_group_name_H-M   'P 1'
#
loop_
_entity.id
_entity.type
_entity.pdbx_description
1 polymer ?
#
loop_
_entity_poly.entity_id
_entity_poly.type
_entity_poly.pdbx_seq_one_letter_code
_entity_poly.pdbx_strand_id
1 'polypeptide(L)'
;MTGRQDGDRRPPDPGGDTWARELLDQLRPGGRDPGKVVAWLADAVGGRACLLDGSGAALAGPPLPVDRALLADLASGRIAAASWEERGRHQRLVRVTHPGTAAVLAVDRADPFDRRCADIVARAAPVLELLLAARGTATAGQRLRRATADLRLAILQLLMVEDTVSARRVAAGLWPGLLDTDTACVYVLEGYARERDRIAEECLNATRDHALVVRCPAVDRHVIVVTPRDAAGDQLRTVAGRRPGTYLGGSAPQSLARTATAYGQAVSALAVARFRPDQQAVYAERTHPERLMDPDALHRWATRLLRPLDRLAHHTRAELLATTRLGLEFTAVSAAKIMGVSRNTVRARMERAEALVGADLTDLTVRAVVHLALNAEAGRDAPAPSDTAPVHLTDLLAGDALRAWADALLGRLDPDARDLRRTLRGWIAGGGNAERGAQRLGMHPQTVREHVRAAEPVLERQLLAGGSDLYEVVLAHLALGALDPPALPRTNPGPPDAPVHG
;
A
#
# COMPACT_ATOMS: atom_id res chain seq x y z
N MET A 1 14.00 -46.24 70.78
CA MET A 1 13.85 -46.68 69.38
C MET A 1 12.58 -46.06 68.83
N THR A 2 12.74 -45.33 67.73
CA THR A 2 11.76 -45.02 66.65
C THR A 2 10.30 -44.77 67.00
N GLY A 3 9.94 -43.48 67.01
CA GLY A 3 8.58 -43.01 66.83
C GLY A 3 8.17 -42.92 65.36
N ARG A 4 6.87 -43.04 65.11
CA ARG A 4 6.13 -42.44 63.99
C ARG A 4 4.65 -42.47 64.36
N GLN A 5 4.10 -41.33 64.80
CA GLN A 5 2.67 -41.09 64.78
C GLN A 5 2.43 -40.04 63.71
N ASP A 6 1.67 -40.45 62.70
CA ASP A 6 1.29 -39.66 61.55
C ASP A 6 0.46 -38.45 61.99
N GLY A 7 1.01 -37.26 61.75
CA GLY A 7 0.31 -35.99 61.89
C GLY A 7 -0.71 -35.82 60.77
N ASP A 8 -1.97 -36.04 61.13
CA ASP A 8 -3.13 -35.21 60.81
C ASP A 8 -3.12 -34.49 59.44
N ARG A 9 -3.62 -35.18 58.41
CA ARG A 9 -4.06 -34.55 57.15
C ARG A 9 -5.40 -33.86 57.39
N ARG A 10 -5.36 -32.55 57.63
CA ARG A 10 -6.53 -31.66 57.69
C ARG A 10 -7.28 -31.68 56.34
N PRO A 11 -8.63 -31.76 56.33
CA PRO A 11 -9.40 -31.76 55.09
C PRO A 11 -9.29 -30.39 54.38
N PRO A 12 -9.42 -30.34 53.04
CA PRO A 12 -9.40 -29.08 52.29
C PRO A 12 -10.61 -28.22 52.67
N ASP A 13 -10.35 -26.93 52.89
CA ASP A 13 -11.35 -25.92 53.22
C ASP A 13 -12.25 -25.64 51.99
N PRO A 14 -13.57 -25.91 52.05
CA PRO A 14 -14.47 -25.75 50.90
C PRO A 14 -14.59 -24.32 50.38
N GLY A 15 -14.15 -23.31 51.15
CA GLY A 15 -14.09 -21.91 50.71
C GLY A 15 -12.81 -21.52 49.95
N GLY A 16 -11.76 -22.35 50.00
CA GLY A 16 -10.49 -22.13 49.30
C GLY A 16 -10.58 -22.33 47.79
N ASP A 17 -11.50 -23.17 47.33
CA ASP A 17 -11.65 -23.53 45.93
C ASP A 17 -12.47 -22.53 45.11
N THR A 18 -13.28 -21.68 45.75
CA THR A 18 -14.21 -20.75 45.08
C THR A 18 -13.50 -19.54 44.48
N TRP A 19 -12.70 -18.84 45.28
CA TRP A 19 -11.99 -17.64 44.81
C TRP A 19 -10.89 -17.97 43.79
N ALA A 20 -10.26 -19.14 43.89
CA ALA A 20 -9.27 -19.60 42.93
C ALA A 20 -9.90 -19.86 41.56
N ARG A 21 -11.12 -20.44 41.52
CA ARG A 21 -11.91 -20.57 40.29
C ARG A 21 -12.32 -19.22 39.71
N GLU A 22 -12.78 -18.30 40.54
CA GLU A 22 -13.14 -16.94 40.11
C GLU A 22 -11.95 -16.19 39.51
N LEU A 23 -10.76 -16.33 40.11
CA LEU A 23 -9.52 -15.74 39.59
C LEU A 23 -9.14 -16.34 38.23
N LEU A 24 -9.27 -17.67 38.06
CA LEU A 24 -9.02 -18.33 36.77
C LEU A 24 -10.07 -17.95 35.72
N ASP A 25 -11.32 -17.70 36.12
CA ASP A 25 -12.36 -17.22 35.23
C ASP A 25 -12.05 -15.82 34.65
N GLN A 26 -11.23 -15.01 35.34
CA GLN A 26 -10.71 -13.75 34.78
C GLN A 26 -9.79 -13.97 33.56
N LEU A 27 -9.22 -15.16 33.36
CA LEU A 27 -8.37 -15.47 32.20
C LEU A 27 -9.15 -15.86 30.93
N ARG A 28 -10.48 -16.01 31.03
CA ARG A 28 -11.34 -16.32 29.87
C ARG A 28 -11.30 -15.19 28.84
N PRO A 29 -11.56 -15.47 27.55
CA PRO A 29 -11.37 -14.50 26.45
C PRO A 29 -12.05 -13.13 26.62
N GLY A 30 -13.18 -13.04 27.34
CA GLY A 30 -13.86 -11.77 27.66
C GLY A 30 -13.35 -11.02 28.91
N GLY A 31 -12.45 -11.63 29.69
CA GLY A 31 -11.95 -11.16 30.98
C GLY A 31 -10.47 -10.74 31.01
N ARG A 32 -9.71 -10.93 29.91
CA ARG A 32 -8.25 -10.67 29.82
C ARG A 32 -7.87 -9.20 29.91
N ASP A 33 -8.11 -8.60 31.06
CA ASP A 33 -7.81 -7.22 31.39
C ASP A 33 -7.24 -7.16 32.82
N PRO A 34 -5.99 -6.69 33.00
CA PRO A 34 -5.43 -6.45 34.33
C PRO A 34 -6.33 -5.60 35.21
N GLY A 35 -7.10 -4.65 34.63
CA GLY A 35 -8.07 -3.84 35.37
C GLY A 35 -9.17 -4.65 36.04
N LYS A 36 -9.69 -5.67 35.37
CA LYS A 36 -10.73 -6.56 35.92
C LYS A 36 -10.20 -7.42 37.06
N VAL A 37 -8.97 -7.94 36.92
CA VAL A 37 -8.31 -8.72 37.98
C VAL A 37 -8.02 -7.85 39.21
N VAL A 38 -7.55 -6.61 39.00
CA VAL A 38 -7.30 -5.66 40.10
C VAL A 38 -8.59 -5.25 40.79
N ALA A 39 -9.67 -5.00 40.04
CA ALA A 39 -11.00 -4.70 40.61
C ALA A 39 -11.55 -5.90 41.41
N TRP A 40 -11.53 -7.11 40.82
CA TRP A 40 -11.92 -8.33 41.50
C TRP A 40 -11.09 -8.56 42.77
N LEU A 41 -9.78 -8.30 42.72
CA LEU A 41 -8.91 -8.46 43.89
C LEU A 41 -9.29 -7.50 45.02
N ALA A 42 -9.58 -6.23 44.68
CA ALA A 42 -10.04 -5.24 45.66
C ALA A 42 -11.32 -5.71 46.36
N ASP A 43 -12.28 -6.25 45.61
CA ASP A 43 -13.53 -6.79 46.15
C ASP A 43 -13.28 -8.05 46.99
N ALA A 44 -12.47 -8.99 46.49
CA ALA A 44 -12.21 -10.28 47.13
C ALA A 44 -11.49 -10.16 48.49
N VAL A 45 -10.66 -9.12 48.65
CA VAL A 45 -9.98 -8.85 49.93
C VAL A 45 -10.73 -7.81 50.78
N GLY A 46 -11.82 -7.22 50.28
CA GLY A 46 -12.54 -6.14 50.96
C GLY A 46 -11.66 -4.91 51.20
N GLY A 47 -10.96 -4.46 50.16
CA GLY A 47 -9.97 -3.38 50.25
C GLY A 47 -9.83 -2.58 48.95
N ARG A 48 -8.64 -2.02 48.74
CA ARG A 48 -8.28 -1.34 47.48
C ARG A 48 -7.09 -2.06 46.87
N ALA A 49 -7.06 -2.18 45.55
CA ALA A 49 -5.92 -2.72 44.84
C ALA A 49 -5.52 -1.80 43.67
N CYS A 50 -4.22 -1.72 43.40
CA CYS A 50 -3.67 -0.98 42.29
C CYS A 50 -2.44 -1.74 41.75
N LEU A 51 -2.34 -1.83 40.44
CA LEU A 51 -1.13 -2.30 39.77
C LEU A 51 -0.34 -1.07 39.33
N LEU A 52 0.89 -0.95 39.79
CA LEU A 52 1.79 0.18 39.55
C LEU A 52 2.94 -0.24 38.64
N ASP A 53 3.49 0.68 37.87
CA ASP A 53 4.80 0.52 37.23
C ASP A 53 5.95 0.90 38.18
N GLY A 54 7.19 0.69 37.74
CA GLY A 54 8.40 1.01 38.52
C GLY A 54 8.61 2.50 38.83
N SER A 55 7.83 3.40 38.21
CA SER A 55 7.83 4.84 38.53
C SER A 55 6.74 5.22 39.53
N GLY A 56 5.80 4.30 39.82
CA GLY A 56 4.65 4.52 40.69
C GLY A 56 3.41 5.01 39.94
N ALA A 57 3.41 5.00 38.61
CA ALA A 57 2.22 5.30 37.82
C ALA A 57 1.29 4.07 37.79
N ALA A 58 -0.02 4.32 37.89
CA ALA A 58 -1.02 3.26 37.87
C ALA A 58 -1.16 2.65 36.47
N LEU A 59 -0.89 1.35 36.37
CA LEU A 59 -1.18 0.51 35.20
C LEU A 59 -2.63 0.02 35.19
N ALA A 60 -3.20 -0.22 36.37
CA ALA A 60 -4.60 -0.63 36.55
C ALA A 60 -5.09 -0.34 37.98
N GLY A 61 -6.39 -0.03 38.11
CA GLY A 61 -7.03 0.32 39.38
C GLY A 61 -6.79 1.77 39.81
N PRO A 62 -7.52 2.24 40.84
CA PRO A 62 -7.35 3.59 41.38
C PRO A 62 -5.96 3.76 42.01
N PRO A 63 -5.28 4.91 41.83
CA PRO A 63 -3.94 5.13 42.39
C PRO A 63 -3.89 4.94 43.90
N LEU A 64 -2.88 4.22 44.39
CA LEU A 64 -2.61 4.03 45.81
C LEU A 64 -1.29 4.67 46.21
N PRO A 65 -1.22 5.37 47.35
CA PRO A 65 0.04 5.86 47.89
C PRO A 65 0.89 4.67 48.34
N VAL A 66 2.12 4.60 47.85
CA VAL A 66 3.10 3.57 48.22
C VAL A 66 4.43 4.24 48.58
N ASP A 67 5.14 3.65 49.53
CA ASP A 67 6.49 4.10 49.87
C ASP A 67 7.43 3.94 48.66
N ARG A 68 8.14 5.02 48.32
CA ARG A 68 8.99 5.06 47.12
C ARG A 68 10.21 4.16 47.22
N ALA A 69 10.77 3.99 48.43
CA ALA A 69 11.91 3.11 48.62
C ALA A 69 11.48 1.65 48.46
N LEU A 70 10.37 1.24 49.08
CA LEU A 70 9.81 -0.11 48.90
C LEU A 70 9.44 -0.40 47.44
N LEU A 71 8.83 0.57 46.75
CA LEU A 71 8.52 0.45 45.34
C LEU A 71 9.79 0.24 44.51
N ALA A 72 10.88 0.99 44.77
CA ALA A 72 12.15 0.84 44.08
C ALA A 72 12.82 -0.52 44.39
N ASP A 73 12.75 -1.00 45.63
CA ASP A 73 13.27 -2.31 46.05
C ASP A 73 12.54 -3.46 45.32
N LEU A 74 11.21 -3.38 45.22
CA LEU A 74 10.38 -4.35 44.48
C LEU A 74 10.61 -4.24 42.97
N ALA A 75 10.69 -3.02 42.44
CA ALA A 75 10.89 -2.78 41.02
C ALA A 75 12.26 -3.27 40.53
N SER A 76 13.31 -3.04 41.33
CA SER A 76 14.66 -3.57 41.07
C SER A 76 14.78 -5.07 41.31
N GLY A 77 13.80 -5.68 41.97
CA GLY A 77 13.79 -7.09 42.31
C GLY A 77 14.66 -7.47 43.51
N ARG A 78 15.12 -6.49 44.30
CA ARG A 78 15.83 -6.74 45.57
C ARG A 78 14.96 -7.49 46.57
N ILE A 79 13.65 -7.23 46.54
CA ILE A 79 12.64 -7.95 47.34
C ILE A 79 11.49 -8.41 46.44
N ALA A 80 10.82 -9.51 46.81
CA ALA A 80 9.70 -10.07 46.05
C ALA A 80 8.33 -9.58 46.54
N ALA A 81 8.24 -9.26 47.82
CA ALA A 81 7.05 -8.70 48.45
C ALA A 81 7.44 -7.86 49.66
N ALA A 82 6.61 -6.89 50.02
CA ALA A 82 6.70 -6.13 51.24
C ALA A 82 5.31 -6.07 51.90
N SER A 83 5.30 -5.95 53.22
CA SER A 83 4.08 -5.62 53.96
C SER A 83 4.44 -4.50 54.92
N TRP A 84 3.56 -3.51 54.99
CA TRP A 84 3.78 -2.31 55.77
C TRP A 84 2.48 -1.89 56.42
N GLU A 85 2.60 -1.34 57.62
CA GLU A 85 1.49 -0.85 58.41
C GLU A 85 1.80 0.58 58.86
N GLU A 86 0.90 1.50 58.55
CA GLU A 86 1.00 2.87 59.04
C GLU A 86 -0.39 3.41 59.37
N ARG A 87 -0.49 4.02 60.56
CA ARG A 87 -1.72 4.70 61.03
C ARG A 87 -2.99 3.84 60.90
N GLY A 88 -2.88 2.54 61.19
CA GLY A 88 -4.01 1.60 61.13
C GLY A 88 -4.44 1.19 59.72
N ARG A 89 -3.58 1.38 58.70
CA ARG A 89 -3.77 0.81 57.36
C ARG A 89 -2.73 -0.24 57.10
N HIS A 90 -3.18 -1.40 56.61
CA HIS A 90 -2.30 -2.50 56.25
C HIS A 90 -2.14 -2.54 54.74
N GLN A 91 -0.91 -2.40 54.26
CA GLN A 91 -0.57 -2.46 52.84
C GLN A 91 0.31 -3.68 52.55
N ARG A 92 -0.02 -4.38 51.46
CA ARG A 92 0.79 -5.47 50.93
C ARG A 92 1.19 -5.16 49.50
N LEU A 93 2.49 -5.21 49.24
CA LEU A 93 3.09 -4.98 47.95
C LEU A 93 3.68 -6.30 47.45
N VAL A 94 3.34 -6.70 46.23
CA VAL A 94 3.89 -7.92 45.60
C VAL A 94 4.42 -7.56 44.23
N ARG A 95 5.65 -7.99 43.94
CA ARG A 95 6.25 -7.80 42.63
C ARG A 95 5.47 -8.62 41.59
N VAL A 96 5.19 -8.00 40.46
CA VAL A 96 4.60 -8.61 39.27
C VAL A 96 5.64 -8.52 38.16
N THR A 97 6.22 -9.65 37.81
CA THR A 97 7.25 -9.78 36.79
C THR A 97 6.66 -9.52 35.40
N HIS A 98 7.19 -8.51 34.69
CA HIS A 98 6.80 -8.20 33.33
C HIS A 98 8.05 -7.94 32.45
N PRO A 99 8.17 -8.55 31.26
CA PRO A 99 9.29 -8.26 30.37
C PRO A 99 9.32 -6.78 29.92
N GLY A 100 10.36 -6.06 30.34
CA GLY A 100 10.67 -4.69 29.93
C GLY A 100 10.26 -3.58 30.91
N THR A 101 9.46 -3.88 31.95
CA THR A 101 9.13 -2.94 33.04
C THR A 101 8.85 -3.72 34.32
N ALA A 102 9.24 -3.17 35.47
CA ALA A 102 8.83 -3.75 36.73
C ALA A 102 7.41 -3.30 37.09
N ALA A 103 6.52 -4.23 37.45
CA ALA A 103 5.21 -3.91 37.95
C ALA A 103 5.08 -4.35 39.42
N VAL A 104 4.27 -3.63 40.19
CA VAL A 104 4.03 -3.91 41.61
C VAL A 104 2.53 -3.86 41.87
N LEU A 105 2.01 -4.95 42.42
CA LEU A 105 0.65 -5.04 42.92
C LEU A 105 0.61 -4.50 44.35
N ALA A 106 -0.05 -3.37 44.54
CA ALA A 106 -0.32 -2.77 45.84
C ALA A 106 -1.75 -3.07 46.28
N VAL A 107 -1.91 -3.54 47.51
CA VAL A 107 -3.21 -3.84 48.11
C VAL A 107 -3.29 -3.20 49.48
N ASP A 108 -4.30 -2.36 49.70
CA ASP A 108 -4.59 -1.68 50.95
C ASP A 108 -5.84 -2.28 51.60
N ARG A 109 -5.77 -2.52 52.91
CA ARG A 109 -6.91 -2.95 53.73
C ARG A 109 -6.98 -2.16 55.04
N ALA A 110 -8.19 -2.00 55.55
CA ALA A 110 -8.42 -1.45 56.89
C ALA A 110 -8.05 -2.47 57.98
N ASP A 111 -8.26 -3.76 57.70
CA ASP A 111 -7.95 -4.86 58.61
C ASP A 111 -6.61 -5.54 58.26
N PRO A 112 -5.93 -6.16 59.24
CA PRO A 112 -4.74 -6.96 59.00
C PRO A 112 -4.96 -8.05 57.94
N PHE A 113 -3.93 -8.35 57.15
CA PHE A 113 -3.97 -9.46 56.19
C PHE A 113 -3.97 -10.80 56.92
N ASP A 114 -5.12 -11.49 56.89
CA ASP A 114 -5.20 -12.88 57.30
C ASP A 114 -4.55 -13.79 56.23
N ARG A 115 -4.43 -15.09 56.55
CA ARG A 115 -3.81 -16.08 55.66
C ARG A 115 -4.52 -16.15 54.31
N ARG A 116 -5.86 -16.05 54.31
CA ARG A 116 -6.68 -16.12 53.10
C ARG A 116 -6.41 -14.93 52.18
N CYS A 117 -6.44 -13.71 52.70
CA CYS A 117 -6.17 -12.50 51.92
C CYS A 117 -4.74 -12.48 51.39
N ALA A 118 -3.76 -12.91 52.21
CA ALA A 118 -2.37 -13.04 51.76
C ALA A 118 -2.23 -14.04 50.60
N ASP A 119 -2.93 -15.18 50.66
CA ASP A 119 -2.94 -16.20 49.60
C ASP A 119 -3.62 -15.69 48.32
N ILE A 120 -4.74 -14.97 48.44
CA ILE A 120 -5.44 -14.36 47.29
C ILE A 120 -4.51 -13.37 46.57
N VAL A 121 -3.86 -12.45 47.30
CA VAL A 121 -2.92 -11.48 46.73
C VAL A 121 -1.73 -12.18 46.08
N ALA A 122 -1.16 -13.18 46.74
CA ALA A 122 -0.02 -13.94 46.23
C ALA A 122 -0.37 -14.71 44.94
N ARG A 123 -1.60 -15.22 44.80
CA ARG A 123 -2.06 -15.93 43.59
C ARG A 123 -2.51 -14.99 42.47
N ALA A 124 -2.98 -13.78 42.79
CA ALA A 124 -3.33 -12.78 41.79
C ALA A 124 -2.11 -12.26 41.03
N ALA A 125 -0.94 -12.18 41.68
CA ALA A 125 0.28 -11.69 41.05
C ALA A 125 0.69 -12.50 39.78
N PRO A 126 0.86 -13.83 39.80
CA PRO A 126 1.16 -14.60 38.59
C PRO A 126 0.12 -14.49 37.46
N VAL A 127 -1.17 -14.30 37.82
CA VAL A 127 -2.24 -14.08 36.82
C VAL A 127 -2.05 -12.72 36.12
N LEU A 128 -1.72 -11.68 36.88
CA LEU A 128 -1.38 -10.36 36.34
C LEU A 128 -0.08 -10.41 35.50
N GLU A 129 0.93 -11.18 35.92
CA GLU A 129 2.15 -11.40 35.13
C GLU A 129 1.83 -11.97 33.75
N LEU A 130 0.98 -13.00 33.68
CA LEU A 130 0.55 -13.62 32.42
C LEU A 130 -0.23 -12.64 31.52
N LEU A 131 -1.15 -11.86 32.10
CA LEU A 131 -1.93 -10.88 31.34
C LEU A 131 -1.06 -9.74 30.79
N LEU A 132 -0.12 -9.23 31.58
CA LEU A 132 0.83 -8.22 31.14
C LEU A 132 1.76 -8.77 30.05
N ALA A 133 2.27 -9.99 30.20
CA ALA A 133 3.09 -10.65 29.18
C ALA A 133 2.31 -10.86 27.86
N ALA A 134 1.06 -11.30 27.93
CA ALA A 134 0.20 -11.46 26.75
C ALA A 134 -0.08 -10.12 26.04
N ARG A 135 -0.34 -9.04 26.80
CA ARG A 135 -0.53 -7.70 26.23
C ARG A 135 0.77 -7.15 25.63
N GLY A 136 1.90 -7.35 26.30
CA GLY A 136 3.23 -6.95 25.83
C GLY A 136 3.59 -7.64 24.52
N THR A 137 3.41 -8.96 24.44
CA THR A 137 3.64 -9.75 23.21
C THR A 137 2.71 -9.35 22.07
N ALA A 138 1.42 -9.13 22.34
CA ALA A 138 0.47 -8.63 21.33
C ALA A 138 0.87 -7.25 20.78
N THR A 139 1.29 -6.34 21.67
CA THR A 139 1.74 -4.99 21.30
C THR A 139 3.04 -5.04 20.49
N ALA A 140 4.02 -5.83 20.94
CA ALA A 140 5.28 -6.04 20.22
C ALA A 140 5.03 -6.66 18.84
N GLY A 141 4.17 -7.67 18.76
CA GLY A 141 3.75 -8.29 17.51
C GLY A 141 3.07 -7.30 16.56
N GLN A 142 2.22 -6.40 17.06
CA GLN A 142 1.61 -5.35 16.25
C GLN A 142 2.64 -4.33 15.74
N ARG A 143 3.60 -3.94 16.58
CA ARG A 143 4.70 -3.05 16.16
C ARG A 143 5.55 -3.69 15.07
N LEU A 144 5.89 -4.96 15.23
CA LEU A 144 6.63 -5.73 14.23
C LEU A 144 5.84 -5.80 12.92
N ARG A 145 4.55 -6.19 12.94
CA ARG A 145 3.70 -6.23 11.74
C ARG A 145 3.64 -4.87 11.02
N ARG A 146 3.56 -3.76 11.75
CA ARG A 146 3.59 -2.40 11.16
C ARG A 146 4.95 -2.12 10.53
N ALA A 147 6.05 -2.31 11.25
CA ALA A 147 7.40 -2.10 10.71
C ALA A 147 7.66 -2.96 9.47
N THR A 148 7.22 -4.21 9.49
CA THR A 148 7.30 -5.12 8.35
C THR A 148 6.46 -4.62 7.16
N ALA A 149 5.24 -4.09 7.39
CA ALA A 149 4.43 -3.50 6.34
C ALA A 149 5.06 -2.22 5.75
N ASP A 150 5.64 -1.38 6.60
CA ASP A 150 6.35 -0.15 6.20
C ASP A 150 7.58 -0.48 5.34
N LEU A 151 8.32 -1.54 5.69
CA LEU A 151 9.44 -2.04 4.89
C LEU A 151 9.00 -2.57 3.53
N ARG A 152 7.89 -3.32 3.46
CA ARG A 152 7.33 -3.76 2.15
C ARG A 152 6.90 -2.56 1.29
N LEU A 153 6.31 -1.54 1.91
CA LEU A 153 5.95 -0.30 1.21
C LEU A 153 7.19 0.44 0.70
N ALA A 154 8.26 0.54 1.49
CA ALA A 154 9.50 1.16 1.07
C ALA A 154 10.14 0.43 -0.13
N ILE A 155 10.13 -0.92 -0.13
CA ILE A 155 10.60 -1.72 -1.27
C ILE A 155 9.77 -1.42 -2.52
N LEU A 156 8.43 -1.37 -2.40
CA LEU A 156 7.56 -0.99 -3.52
C LEU A 156 7.90 0.40 -4.04
N GLN A 157 8.09 1.39 -3.16
CA GLN A 157 8.42 2.77 -3.53
C GLN A 157 9.76 2.85 -4.30
N LEU A 158 10.77 2.09 -3.90
CA LEU A 158 12.05 1.98 -4.61
C LEU A 158 11.86 1.38 -6.02
N LEU A 159 11.04 0.32 -6.14
CA LEU A 159 10.70 -0.27 -7.44
C LEU A 159 9.92 0.69 -8.34
N MET A 160 9.08 1.57 -7.77
CA MET A 160 8.31 2.56 -8.54
C MET A 160 9.18 3.64 -9.16
N VAL A 161 10.36 3.90 -8.61
CA VAL A 161 11.36 4.84 -9.13
C VAL A 161 12.52 4.14 -9.84
N GLU A 162 12.35 2.85 -10.17
CA GLU A 162 13.32 2.01 -10.87
C GLU A 162 14.64 1.74 -10.11
N ASP A 163 14.70 2.03 -8.81
CA ASP A 163 15.85 1.73 -7.95
C ASP A 163 15.82 0.27 -7.46
N THR A 164 16.02 -0.64 -8.41
CA THR A 164 16.00 -2.09 -8.17
C THR A 164 17.13 -2.57 -7.27
N VAL A 165 18.28 -1.88 -7.27
CA VAL A 165 19.45 -2.24 -6.45
C VAL A 165 19.15 -1.98 -4.98
N SER A 166 18.65 -0.79 -4.65
CA SER A 166 18.24 -0.49 -3.27
C SER A 166 17.08 -1.37 -2.83
N ALA A 167 16.10 -1.61 -3.70
CA ALA A 167 14.97 -2.50 -3.39
C ALA A 167 15.43 -3.92 -3.01
N ARG A 168 16.33 -4.52 -3.82
CA ARG A 168 16.92 -5.84 -3.54
C ARG A 168 17.72 -5.84 -2.23
N ARG A 169 18.51 -4.81 -1.98
CA ARG A 169 19.31 -4.68 -0.75
C ARG A 169 18.44 -4.62 0.51
N VAL A 170 17.33 -3.89 0.47
CA VAL A 170 16.37 -3.83 1.60
C VAL A 170 15.64 -5.16 1.76
N ALA A 171 15.24 -5.81 0.66
CA ALA A 171 14.53 -7.08 0.69
C ALA A 171 15.40 -8.24 1.21
N ALA A 172 16.67 -8.31 0.81
CA ALA A 172 17.55 -9.45 1.06
C ALA A 172 17.69 -9.83 2.55
N GLY A 173 17.66 -8.85 3.46
CA GLY A 173 17.79 -9.10 4.89
C GLY A 173 16.53 -9.66 5.57
N LEU A 174 15.35 -9.46 4.97
CA LEU A 174 14.06 -9.78 5.59
C LEU A 174 13.27 -10.85 4.81
N TRP A 175 13.41 -10.87 3.49
CA TRP A 175 12.79 -11.82 2.58
C TRP A 175 13.81 -12.29 1.54
N PRO A 176 14.74 -13.18 1.92
CA PRO A 176 15.70 -13.77 0.98
C PRO A 176 14.96 -14.41 -0.21
N GLY A 177 15.42 -14.17 -1.44
CA GLY A 177 14.76 -14.73 -2.62
C GLY A 177 13.60 -13.91 -3.19
N LEU A 178 13.08 -12.91 -2.45
CA LEU A 178 11.90 -12.16 -2.88
C LEU A 178 12.14 -11.34 -4.14
N LEU A 179 13.36 -10.88 -4.40
CA LEU A 179 13.69 -10.10 -5.60
C LEU A 179 14.88 -10.73 -6.34
N ASP A 180 15.07 -12.05 -6.24
CA ASP A 180 16.14 -12.81 -6.89
C ASP A 180 15.73 -13.28 -8.28
N THR A 181 15.23 -12.35 -9.08
CA THR A 181 14.83 -12.52 -10.48
C THR A 181 14.90 -11.17 -11.16
N ASP A 182 14.99 -11.15 -12.47
CA ASP A 182 14.99 -9.90 -13.23
C ASP A 182 13.59 -9.49 -13.70
N THR A 183 12.59 -10.38 -13.56
CA THR A 183 11.21 -10.15 -13.99
C THR A 183 10.18 -10.34 -12.88
N ALA A 184 9.08 -9.59 -12.95
CA ALA A 184 7.95 -9.70 -12.06
C ALA A 184 6.64 -9.39 -12.78
N CYS A 185 5.54 -9.93 -12.24
CA CYS A 185 4.19 -9.48 -12.55
C CYS A 185 3.66 -8.66 -11.38
N VAL A 186 2.84 -7.65 -11.67
CA VAL A 186 2.10 -6.90 -10.66
C VAL A 186 0.63 -7.28 -10.76
N TYR A 187 0.03 -7.56 -9.62
CA TYR A 187 -1.40 -7.80 -9.47
C TYR A 187 -2.00 -6.76 -8.53
N VAL A 188 -3.20 -6.30 -8.83
CA VAL A 188 -3.97 -5.41 -7.97
C VAL A 188 -5.30 -6.07 -7.66
N LEU A 189 -5.54 -6.31 -6.37
CA LEU A 189 -6.83 -6.74 -5.87
C LEU A 189 -7.62 -5.53 -5.40
N GLU A 190 -8.87 -5.42 -5.82
CA GLU A 190 -9.82 -4.41 -5.34
C GLU A 190 -10.97 -5.07 -4.60
N GLY A 191 -11.21 -4.67 -3.35
CA GLY A 191 -12.39 -5.08 -2.58
C GLY A 191 -13.01 -3.89 -1.83
N TYR A 192 -13.83 -4.16 -0.83
CA TYR A 192 -14.31 -3.08 0.04
C TYR A 192 -13.18 -2.55 0.94
N ALA A 193 -13.18 -1.24 1.25
CA ALA A 193 -12.12 -0.63 2.07
C ALA A 193 -11.93 -1.32 3.43
N ARG A 194 -13.04 -1.73 4.07
CA ARG A 194 -13.04 -2.49 5.34
C ARG A 194 -12.40 -3.88 5.27
N GLU A 195 -12.27 -4.42 4.06
CA GLU A 195 -11.73 -5.77 3.81
C GLU A 195 -10.28 -5.75 3.34
N ARG A 196 -9.72 -4.56 3.03
CA ARG A 196 -8.35 -4.42 2.51
C ARG A 196 -7.32 -5.15 3.36
N ASP A 197 -7.42 -5.03 4.68
CA ASP A 197 -6.47 -5.67 5.60
C ASP A 197 -6.56 -7.20 5.55
N ARG A 198 -7.78 -7.73 5.49
CA ARG A 198 -8.02 -9.17 5.35
C ARG A 198 -7.54 -9.69 4.00
N ILE A 199 -7.80 -8.96 2.91
CA ILE A 199 -7.32 -9.32 1.58
C ILE A 199 -5.78 -9.36 1.57
N ALA A 200 -5.12 -8.37 2.17
CA ALA A 200 -3.67 -8.33 2.25
C ALA A 200 -3.09 -9.52 3.04
N GLU A 201 -3.70 -9.89 4.17
CA GLU A 201 -3.31 -11.07 4.95
C GLU A 201 -3.49 -12.37 4.16
N GLU A 202 -4.57 -12.49 3.40
CA GLU A 202 -4.82 -13.67 2.57
C GLU A 202 -3.87 -13.77 1.38
N CYS A 203 -3.52 -12.65 0.74
CA CYS A 203 -2.48 -12.63 -0.28
C CYS A 203 -1.12 -13.05 0.29
N LEU A 204 -0.75 -12.57 1.49
CA LEU A 204 0.49 -12.98 2.17
C LEU A 204 0.49 -14.50 2.44
N ASN A 205 -0.60 -15.02 2.98
CA ASN A 205 -0.73 -16.46 3.28
C ASN A 205 -0.71 -17.31 2.01
N ALA A 206 -1.37 -16.85 0.94
CA ALA A 206 -1.46 -17.58 -0.33
C ALA A 206 -0.08 -17.65 -1.02
N THR A 207 0.64 -16.53 -1.03
CA THR A 207 1.95 -16.41 -1.71
C THR A 207 3.14 -16.88 -0.87
N ARG A 208 2.94 -17.17 0.43
CA ARG A 208 3.95 -17.72 1.36
C ARG A 208 5.27 -16.93 1.34
N ASP A 209 5.19 -15.59 1.41
CA ASP A 209 6.33 -14.66 1.35
C ASP A 209 7.15 -14.67 0.03
N HIS A 210 6.68 -15.35 -1.02
CA HIS A 210 7.30 -15.28 -2.36
C HIS A 210 6.84 -14.07 -3.18
N ALA A 211 5.99 -13.23 -2.62
CA ALA A 211 5.49 -12.02 -3.26
C ALA A 211 5.52 -10.82 -2.30
N LEU A 212 5.75 -9.65 -2.88
CA LEU A 212 5.70 -8.39 -2.16
C LEU A 212 4.26 -7.92 -2.10
N VAL A 213 3.60 -8.14 -0.96
CA VAL A 213 2.21 -7.72 -0.72
C VAL A 213 2.17 -6.40 0.03
N VAL A 214 1.55 -5.38 -0.56
CA VAL A 214 1.49 -4.02 -0.05
C VAL A 214 0.07 -3.48 -0.14
N ARG A 215 -0.40 -2.82 0.92
CA ARG A 215 -1.64 -2.03 0.86
C ARG A 215 -1.37 -0.81 0.00
N CYS A 216 -2.18 -0.56 -1.02
CA CYS A 216 -1.93 0.58 -1.90
C CYS A 216 -1.95 1.89 -1.09
N PRO A 217 -0.89 2.72 -1.16
CA PRO A 217 -0.83 3.97 -0.42
C PRO A 217 -1.79 5.03 -0.99
N ALA A 218 -2.16 4.91 -2.27
CA ALA A 218 -3.01 5.88 -2.97
C ALA A 218 -4.51 5.54 -2.92
N VAL A 219 -4.87 4.26 -2.84
CA VAL A 219 -6.26 3.78 -2.98
C VAL A 219 -6.61 2.81 -1.86
N ASP A 220 -7.56 3.19 -1.00
CA ASP A 220 -7.89 2.44 0.23
C ASP A 220 -8.64 1.12 0.01
N ARG A 221 -8.98 0.80 -1.24
CA ARG A 221 -9.58 -0.48 -1.64
C ARG A 221 -8.59 -1.44 -2.31
N HIS A 222 -7.34 -1.01 -2.52
CA HIS A 222 -6.37 -1.78 -3.30
C HIS A 222 -5.32 -2.49 -2.45
N VAL A 223 -5.01 -3.72 -2.84
CA VAL A 223 -3.82 -4.46 -2.41
C VAL A 223 -2.98 -4.74 -3.65
N ILE A 224 -1.72 -4.29 -3.62
CA ILE A 224 -0.73 -4.48 -4.68
C ILE A 224 0.10 -5.70 -4.33
N VAL A 225 0.25 -6.62 -5.27
CA VAL A 225 1.09 -7.81 -5.12
C VAL A 225 2.09 -7.85 -6.26
N VAL A 226 3.37 -7.65 -5.95
CA VAL A 226 4.46 -7.86 -6.92
C VAL A 226 4.94 -9.29 -6.76
N THR A 227 4.75 -10.10 -7.79
CA THR A 227 5.21 -11.48 -7.80
C THR A 227 6.39 -11.65 -8.75
N PRO A 228 7.57 -12.05 -8.25
CA PRO A 228 8.76 -12.29 -9.05
C PRO A 228 8.71 -13.65 -9.78
N ARG A 229 7.71 -14.48 -9.47
CA ARG A 229 7.48 -15.80 -10.07
C ARG A 229 6.04 -15.88 -10.56
N ASP A 230 5.82 -16.46 -11.73
CA ASP A 230 4.50 -16.54 -12.37
C ASP A 230 3.46 -17.34 -11.54
N ALA A 231 3.94 -18.31 -10.74
CA ALA A 231 3.11 -19.23 -9.96
C ALA A 231 2.16 -18.58 -8.93
N ALA A 232 2.37 -17.31 -8.55
CA ALA A 232 1.46 -16.63 -7.62
C ALA A 232 0.13 -16.21 -8.25
N GLY A 233 0.04 -16.12 -9.59
CA GLY A 233 -1.16 -15.65 -10.28
C GLY A 233 -2.40 -16.49 -9.94
N ASP A 234 -2.30 -17.82 -10.01
CA ASP A 234 -3.41 -18.74 -9.68
C ASP A 234 -3.88 -18.64 -8.23
N GLN A 235 -2.93 -18.41 -7.32
CA GLN A 235 -3.22 -18.25 -5.90
C GLN A 235 -4.01 -16.97 -5.66
N LEU A 236 -3.62 -15.86 -6.33
CA LEU A 236 -4.33 -14.59 -6.23
C LEU A 236 -5.71 -14.63 -6.89
N ARG A 237 -5.86 -15.34 -8.02
CA ARG A 237 -7.18 -15.63 -8.64
C ARG A 237 -8.10 -16.36 -7.68
N THR A 238 -7.56 -17.34 -6.94
CA THR A 238 -8.30 -18.07 -5.90
C THR A 238 -8.71 -17.15 -4.75
N VAL A 239 -7.83 -16.24 -4.31
CA VAL A 239 -8.15 -15.25 -3.25
C VAL A 239 -9.28 -14.31 -3.69
N ALA A 240 -9.25 -13.82 -4.94
CA ALA A 240 -10.30 -12.98 -5.48
C ALA A 240 -11.64 -13.74 -5.62
N GLY A 241 -11.62 -14.94 -6.20
CA GLY A 241 -12.81 -15.75 -6.46
C GLY A 241 -13.56 -16.23 -5.20
N ARG A 242 -12.94 -16.20 -4.02
CA ARG A 242 -13.60 -16.54 -2.74
C ARG A 242 -14.64 -15.50 -2.30
N ARG A 243 -14.63 -14.30 -2.89
CA ARG A 243 -15.48 -13.18 -2.46
C ARG A 243 -16.15 -12.50 -3.63
N PRO A 244 -17.50 -12.49 -3.66
CA PRO A 244 -18.22 -11.59 -4.56
C PRO A 244 -17.80 -10.14 -4.32
N GLY A 245 -17.54 -9.40 -5.40
CA GLY A 245 -17.17 -7.98 -5.32
C GLY A 245 -15.68 -7.75 -5.03
N THR A 246 -14.84 -8.79 -5.18
CA THR A 246 -13.38 -8.64 -5.24
C THR A 246 -12.91 -8.81 -6.67
N TYR A 247 -12.25 -7.80 -7.21
CA TYR A 247 -11.75 -7.79 -8.58
C TYR A 247 -10.23 -7.96 -8.60
N LEU A 248 -9.71 -8.58 -9.65
CA LEU A 248 -8.27 -8.78 -9.86
C LEU A 248 -7.85 -8.27 -11.23
N GLY A 249 -6.86 -7.37 -11.25
CA GLY A 249 -6.13 -7.01 -12.44
C GLY A 249 -4.69 -7.48 -12.36
N GLY A 250 -4.17 -8.11 -13.41
CA GLY A 250 -2.76 -8.53 -13.50
C GLY A 250 -2.03 -7.86 -14.65
N SER A 251 -0.73 -7.61 -14.50
CA SER A 251 0.16 -7.15 -15.58
C SER A 251 0.65 -8.31 -16.43
N ALA A 252 1.27 -8.02 -17.58
CA ALA A 252 2.18 -8.97 -18.21
C ALA A 252 3.48 -9.07 -17.39
N PRO A 253 4.30 -10.13 -17.56
CA PRO A 253 5.66 -10.15 -17.01
C PRO A 253 6.46 -8.94 -17.51
N GLN A 254 7.10 -8.23 -16.58
CA GLN A 254 7.94 -7.07 -16.85
C GLN A 254 9.27 -7.21 -16.12
N SER A 255 10.31 -6.49 -16.55
CA SER A 255 11.53 -6.39 -15.73
C SER A 255 11.23 -5.70 -14.40
N LEU A 256 12.01 -5.98 -13.35
CA LEU A 256 11.82 -5.32 -12.04
C LEU A 256 11.92 -3.79 -12.14
N ALA A 257 12.76 -3.28 -13.05
CA ALA A 257 12.87 -1.84 -13.32
C ALA A 257 11.57 -1.24 -13.88
N ARG A 258 10.72 -2.06 -14.50
CA ARG A 258 9.41 -1.67 -15.06
C ARG A 258 8.23 -1.95 -14.12
N THR A 259 8.47 -2.07 -12.81
CA THR A 259 7.39 -2.31 -11.83
C THR A 259 6.30 -1.23 -11.87
N ALA A 260 6.65 0.04 -12.10
CA ALA A 260 5.66 1.12 -12.25
C ALA A 260 4.77 0.94 -13.49
N THR A 261 5.36 0.53 -14.62
CA THR A 261 4.61 0.17 -15.83
C THR A 261 3.69 -1.01 -15.54
N ALA A 262 4.22 -2.09 -14.95
CA ALA A 262 3.42 -3.26 -14.55
C ALA A 262 2.26 -2.90 -13.61
N TYR A 263 2.45 -1.95 -12.69
CA TYR A 263 1.37 -1.46 -11.84
C TYR A 263 0.27 -0.72 -12.63
N GLY A 264 0.64 0.16 -13.57
CA GLY A 264 -0.32 0.78 -14.49
C GLY A 264 -1.10 -0.28 -15.28
N GLN A 265 -0.39 -1.28 -15.83
CA GLN A 265 -0.98 -2.42 -16.53
C GLN A 265 -2.01 -3.17 -15.68
N ALA A 266 -1.67 -3.45 -14.41
CA ALA A 266 -2.56 -4.13 -13.48
C ALA A 266 -3.80 -3.29 -13.13
N VAL A 267 -3.67 -1.96 -13.04
CA VAL A 267 -4.81 -1.05 -12.81
C VAL A 267 -5.72 -0.98 -14.05
N SER A 268 -5.18 -0.90 -15.26
CA SER A 268 -5.95 -1.01 -16.51
C SER A 268 -6.65 -2.38 -16.62
N ALA A 269 -5.97 -3.46 -16.25
CA ALA A 269 -6.58 -4.79 -16.22
C ALA A 269 -7.72 -4.88 -15.19
N LEU A 270 -7.53 -4.27 -14.02
CA LEU A 270 -8.55 -4.21 -12.98
C LEU A 270 -9.81 -3.47 -13.46
N ALA A 271 -9.66 -2.47 -14.33
CA ALA A 271 -10.80 -1.79 -14.94
C ALA A 271 -11.66 -2.73 -15.78
N VAL A 272 -11.06 -3.63 -16.57
CA VAL A 272 -11.78 -4.66 -17.33
C VAL A 272 -12.49 -5.61 -16.38
N ALA A 273 -11.78 -6.03 -15.33
CA ALA A 273 -12.24 -7.03 -14.40
C ALA A 273 -13.59 -6.64 -13.77
N ARG A 274 -13.85 -5.33 -13.58
CA ARG A 274 -15.14 -4.81 -13.09
C ARG A 274 -16.34 -5.10 -14.00
N PHE A 275 -16.10 -5.30 -15.29
CA PHE A 275 -17.14 -5.55 -16.29
C PHE A 275 -17.22 -7.02 -16.70
N ARG A 276 -16.30 -7.88 -16.22
CA ARG A 276 -16.29 -9.30 -16.55
C ARG A 276 -17.03 -10.15 -15.52
N PRO A 277 -17.72 -11.23 -15.96
CA PRO A 277 -18.42 -12.14 -15.05
C PRO A 277 -17.50 -12.82 -14.03
N ASP A 278 -16.27 -13.16 -14.42
CA ASP A 278 -15.28 -13.81 -13.58
C ASP A 278 -14.52 -12.83 -12.66
N GLN A 279 -14.76 -11.53 -12.80
CA GLN A 279 -14.18 -10.44 -11.99
C GLN A 279 -12.65 -10.35 -12.08
N GLN A 280 -12.07 -10.85 -13.18
CA GLN A 280 -10.62 -10.98 -13.34
C GLN A 280 -10.17 -10.62 -14.76
N ALA A 281 -8.99 -10.01 -14.89
CA ALA A 281 -8.35 -9.80 -16.19
C ALA A 281 -6.83 -9.68 -16.07
N VAL A 282 -6.11 -10.10 -17.11
CA VAL A 282 -4.67 -9.90 -17.25
C VAL A 282 -4.38 -8.98 -18.44
N TYR A 283 -3.40 -8.09 -18.29
CA TYR A 283 -3.07 -7.04 -19.26
C TYR A 283 -2.75 -7.57 -20.67
N ALA A 284 -2.25 -8.80 -20.79
CA ALA A 284 -1.94 -9.42 -22.09
C ALA A 284 -3.17 -9.67 -22.99
N GLU A 285 -4.39 -9.58 -22.46
CA GLU A 285 -5.61 -9.82 -23.24
C GLU A 285 -6.01 -8.65 -24.16
N ARG A 286 -5.24 -7.54 -24.15
CA ARG A 286 -5.52 -6.33 -24.93
C ARG A 286 -4.46 -6.05 -25.99
N THR A 287 -4.93 -5.61 -27.16
CA THR A 287 -4.07 -5.04 -28.20
C THR A 287 -3.82 -3.57 -27.87
N HIS A 288 -2.56 -3.19 -27.71
CA HIS A 288 -2.13 -1.84 -27.34
C HIS A 288 -1.51 -1.11 -28.53
N PRO A 289 -1.70 0.22 -28.64
CA PRO A 289 -1.29 0.98 -29.82
C PRO A 289 0.20 0.91 -30.11
N GLU A 290 1.07 0.91 -29.09
CA GLU A 290 2.52 0.84 -29.26
C GLU A 290 3.00 -0.46 -29.88
N ARG A 291 2.27 -1.57 -29.69
CA ARG A 291 2.60 -2.88 -30.29
C ARG A 291 2.17 -2.99 -31.75
N LEU A 292 1.37 -2.04 -32.22
CA LEU A 292 0.87 -1.95 -33.60
C LEU A 292 1.71 -0.98 -34.45
N MET A 293 2.69 -0.32 -33.84
CA MET A 293 3.64 0.56 -34.51
C MET A 293 4.93 -0.21 -34.82
N ASP A 294 5.69 0.28 -35.79
CA ASP A 294 7.05 -0.21 -36.02
C ASP A 294 7.93 0.08 -34.78
N PRO A 295 8.48 -0.94 -34.10
CA PRO A 295 9.18 -0.75 -32.83
C PRO A 295 10.41 0.15 -32.95
N ASP A 296 11.17 0.02 -34.04
CA ASP A 296 12.39 0.81 -34.27
C ASP A 296 12.07 2.27 -34.57
N ALA A 297 11.03 2.53 -35.37
CA ALA A 297 10.56 3.88 -35.64
C ALA A 297 9.99 4.56 -34.38
N LEU A 298 9.19 3.82 -33.60
CA LEU A 298 8.64 4.31 -32.33
C LEU A 298 9.77 4.68 -31.36
N HIS A 299 10.76 3.82 -31.22
CA HIS A 299 11.91 4.05 -30.36
C HIS A 299 12.73 5.27 -30.81
N ARG A 300 13.08 5.37 -32.10
CA ARG A 300 13.83 6.51 -32.65
C ARG A 300 13.09 7.83 -32.46
N TRP A 301 11.79 7.85 -32.69
CA TRP A 301 10.95 9.01 -32.47
C TRP A 301 10.91 9.39 -30.97
N ALA A 302 10.72 8.43 -30.08
CA ALA A 302 10.69 8.64 -28.64
C ALA A 302 12.03 9.19 -28.11
N THR A 303 13.15 8.58 -28.52
CA THR A 303 14.51 9.06 -28.19
C THR A 303 14.68 10.51 -28.64
N ARG A 304 14.23 10.86 -29.85
CA ARG A 304 14.35 12.23 -30.36
C ARG A 304 13.53 13.23 -29.54
N LEU A 305 12.30 12.87 -29.17
CA LEU A 305 11.43 13.73 -28.35
C LEU A 305 12.02 13.96 -26.95
N LEU A 306 12.60 12.92 -26.35
CA LEU A 306 13.12 12.95 -24.98
C LEU A 306 14.60 13.39 -24.89
N ARG A 307 15.29 13.53 -26.03
CA ARG A 307 16.68 14.00 -26.14
C ARG A 307 17.02 15.26 -25.31
N PRO A 308 16.14 16.27 -25.17
CA PRO A 308 16.45 17.43 -24.32
C PRO A 308 16.79 17.07 -22.86
N LEU A 309 16.31 15.92 -22.37
CA LEU A 309 16.57 15.43 -21.01
C LEU A 309 17.96 14.82 -20.85
N ASP A 310 18.67 14.49 -21.94
CA ASP A 310 20.00 13.88 -21.90
C ASP A 310 21.09 14.84 -21.41
N ARG A 311 20.78 16.14 -21.31
CA ARG A 311 21.67 17.14 -20.69
C ARG A 311 21.73 17.02 -19.16
N LEU A 312 20.81 16.29 -18.55
CA LEU A 312 20.75 16.10 -17.11
C LEU A 312 21.71 14.99 -16.66
N ALA A 313 22.19 15.09 -15.43
CA ALA A 313 22.88 13.98 -14.77
C ALA A 313 21.99 12.72 -14.77
N HIS A 314 22.61 11.55 -14.91
CA HIS A 314 21.89 10.27 -15.09
C HIS A 314 20.80 10.02 -14.04
N HIS A 315 21.11 10.20 -12.75
CA HIS A 315 20.15 10.03 -11.66
C HIS A 315 18.98 11.01 -11.75
N THR A 316 19.25 12.30 -12.03
CA THR A 316 18.23 13.33 -12.21
C THR A 316 17.33 13.03 -13.40
N ARG A 317 17.90 12.54 -14.51
CA ARG A 317 17.14 12.12 -15.70
C ARG A 317 16.21 10.95 -15.35
N ALA A 318 16.73 9.92 -14.69
CA ALA A 318 15.96 8.74 -14.29
C ALA A 318 14.77 9.11 -13.37
N GLU A 319 15.03 9.90 -12.32
CA GLU A 319 13.98 10.38 -11.42
C GLU A 319 12.88 11.18 -12.13
N LEU A 320 13.30 12.06 -13.06
CA LEU A 320 12.40 12.91 -13.81
C LEU A 320 11.52 12.07 -14.75
N LEU A 321 12.09 11.11 -15.47
CA LEU A 321 11.35 10.20 -16.34
C LEU A 321 10.37 9.33 -15.55
N ALA A 322 10.81 8.70 -14.46
CA ALA A 322 9.96 7.87 -13.63
C ALA A 322 8.79 8.67 -13.03
N THR A 323 9.08 9.87 -12.51
CA THR A 323 8.07 10.75 -11.94
C THR A 323 7.06 11.21 -12.99
N THR A 324 7.52 11.64 -14.16
CA THR A 324 6.64 12.15 -15.23
C THR A 324 5.77 11.02 -15.78
N ARG A 325 6.33 9.83 -16.01
CA ARG A 325 5.56 8.66 -16.46
C ARG A 325 4.44 8.33 -15.47
N LEU A 326 4.76 8.21 -14.18
CA LEU A 326 3.76 7.91 -13.15
C LEU A 326 2.76 9.06 -12.94
N GLY A 327 3.19 10.32 -13.09
CA GLY A 327 2.34 11.50 -12.98
C GLY A 327 1.41 11.73 -14.17
N LEU A 328 1.71 11.14 -15.34
CA LEU A 328 0.78 11.06 -16.46
C LEU A 328 -0.23 9.92 -16.25
N GLU A 329 0.21 8.81 -15.65
CA GLU A 329 -0.66 7.66 -15.37
C GLU A 329 -1.66 7.93 -14.23
N PHE A 330 -1.23 8.68 -13.21
CA PHE A 330 -2.04 8.95 -12.01
C PHE A 330 -2.02 10.43 -11.64
N THR A 331 -3.03 10.86 -10.87
CA THR A 331 -3.00 12.22 -10.28
C THR A 331 -1.73 12.46 -9.47
N ALA A 332 -1.23 13.69 -9.45
CA ALA A 332 -0.01 14.05 -8.70
C ALA A 332 -0.05 13.63 -7.22
N VAL A 333 -1.24 13.63 -6.59
CA VAL A 333 -1.43 13.14 -5.21
C VAL A 333 -1.24 11.63 -5.12
N SER A 334 -1.80 10.87 -6.06
CA SER A 334 -1.69 9.41 -6.08
C SER A 334 -0.26 8.98 -6.40
N ALA A 335 0.35 9.58 -7.43
CA ALA A 335 1.75 9.36 -7.78
C ALA A 335 2.69 9.65 -6.61
N ALA A 336 2.48 10.76 -5.90
CA ALA A 336 3.27 11.12 -4.71
C ALA A 336 3.20 10.05 -3.61
N LYS A 337 1.99 9.57 -3.29
CA LYS A 337 1.78 8.50 -2.31
C LYS A 337 2.43 7.18 -2.76
N ILE A 338 2.34 6.84 -4.04
CA ILE A 338 2.95 5.63 -4.63
C ILE A 338 4.49 5.70 -4.61
N MET A 339 5.09 6.86 -4.86
CA MET A 339 6.55 7.06 -4.86
C MET A 339 7.16 7.38 -3.49
N GLY A 340 6.34 7.69 -2.49
CA GLY A 340 6.84 8.11 -1.17
C GLY A 340 7.43 9.53 -1.16
N VAL A 341 6.97 10.42 -2.05
CA VAL A 341 7.40 11.82 -2.14
C VAL A 341 6.22 12.78 -1.91
N SER A 342 6.49 14.09 -1.88
CA SER A 342 5.41 15.08 -1.77
C SER A 342 4.70 15.33 -3.11
N ARG A 343 3.42 15.71 -3.08
CA ARG A 343 2.67 16.13 -4.28
C ARG A 343 3.31 17.31 -5.01
N ASN A 344 4.00 18.18 -4.28
CA ASN A 344 4.68 19.34 -4.84
C ASN A 344 5.94 18.90 -5.61
N THR A 345 6.65 17.89 -5.10
CA THR A 345 7.79 17.28 -5.79
C THR A 345 7.37 16.69 -7.12
N VAL A 346 6.22 16.00 -7.18
CA VAL A 346 5.69 15.46 -8.44
C VAL A 346 5.39 16.57 -9.43
N ARG A 347 4.65 17.62 -9.00
CA ARG A 347 4.33 18.76 -9.87
C ARG A 347 5.57 19.47 -10.39
N ALA A 348 6.51 19.81 -9.52
CA ALA A 348 7.74 20.50 -9.91
C ALA A 348 8.58 19.66 -10.90
N ARG A 349 8.61 18.33 -10.74
CA ARG A 349 9.26 17.43 -11.71
C ARG A 349 8.50 17.37 -13.03
N MET A 350 7.17 17.27 -13.02
CA MET A 350 6.38 17.30 -14.25
C MET A 350 6.54 18.63 -15.01
N GLU A 351 6.44 19.77 -14.33
CA GLU A 351 6.67 21.11 -14.89
C GLU A 351 8.09 21.26 -15.46
N ARG A 352 9.09 20.68 -14.78
CA ARG A 352 10.47 20.65 -15.29
C ARG A 352 10.60 19.80 -16.56
N ALA A 353 9.96 18.64 -16.60
CA ALA A 353 9.97 17.78 -17.78
C ALA A 353 9.26 18.46 -18.97
N GLU A 354 8.11 19.09 -18.71
CA GLU A 354 7.35 19.90 -19.64
C GLU A 354 8.21 21.00 -20.28
N ALA A 355 8.86 21.82 -19.45
CA ALA A 355 9.73 22.91 -19.91
C ALA A 355 10.94 22.42 -20.71
N LEU A 356 11.56 21.30 -20.32
CA LEU A 356 12.73 20.76 -21.01
C LEU A 356 12.38 20.13 -22.36
N VAL A 357 11.28 19.38 -22.42
CA VAL A 357 10.79 18.76 -23.66
C VAL A 357 10.17 19.81 -24.58
N GLY A 358 9.69 20.93 -24.02
CA GLY A 358 8.96 21.98 -24.75
C GLY A 358 7.57 21.52 -25.17
N ALA A 359 6.96 20.61 -24.40
CA ALA A 359 5.61 20.12 -24.58
C ALA A 359 4.65 20.92 -23.68
N ASP A 360 3.38 21.08 -24.06
CA ASP A 360 2.33 21.62 -23.17
C ASP A 360 1.54 20.44 -22.56
N LEU A 361 1.82 20.11 -21.30
CA LEU A 361 1.15 18.98 -20.63
C LEU A 361 -0.28 19.31 -20.20
N THR A 362 -0.77 20.54 -20.42
CA THR A 362 -2.20 20.84 -20.26
C THR A 362 -3.04 20.29 -21.41
N ASP A 363 -2.44 20.10 -22.59
CA ASP A 363 -3.07 19.45 -23.74
C ASP A 363 -3.11 17.92 -23.55
N LEU A 364 -4.29 17.33 -23.74
CA LEU A 364 -4.50 15.89 -23.58
C LEU A 364 -3.85 15.07 -24.71
N THR A 365 -3.78 15.61 -25.93
CA THR A 365 -3.10 14.97 -27.05
C THR A 365 -1.59 14.94 -26.84
N VAL A 366 -1.01 16.04 -26.35
CA VAL A 366 0.40 16.12 -25.95
C VAL A 366 0.69 15.11 -24.84
N ARG A 367 -0.13 15.05 -23.78
CA ARG A 367 0.05 14.06 -22.70
C ARG A 367 0.05 12.62 -23.20
N ALA A 368 -0.89 12.25 -24.08
CA ALA A 368 -0.97 10.91 -24.63
C ALA A 368 0.31 10.53 -25.42
N VAL A 369 0.80 11.48 -26.22
CA VAL A 369 2.00 11.29 -27.05
C VAL A 369 3.28 11.28 -26.21
N VAL A 370 3.42 12.16 -25.23
CA VAL A 370 4.55 12.14 -24.28
C VAL A 370 4.53 10.85 -23.45
N HIS A 371 3.36 10.40 -23.02
CA HIS A 371 3.21 9.12 -22.33
C HIS A 371 3.67 7.94 -23.21
N LEU A 372 3.28 7.94 -24.50
CA LEU A 372 3.75 6.94 -25.46
C LEU A 372 5.28 6.94 -25.57
N ALA A 373 5.91 8.12 -25.72
CA ALA A 373 7.37 8.23 -25.81
C ALA A 373 8.08 7.74 -24.53
N LEU A 374 7.57 8.10 -23.35
CA LEU A 374 8.14 7.67 -22.07
C LEU A 374 8.08 6.15 -21.89
N ASN A 375 6.99 5.51 -22.32
CA ASN A 375 6.87 4.05 -22.24
C ASN A 375 7.71 3.33 -23.31
N ALA A 376 7.84 3.90 -24.51
CA ALA A 376 8.73 3.39 -25.54
C ALA A 376 10.21 3.42 -25.09
N GLU A 377 10.67 4.53 -24.50
CA GLU A 377 12.03 4.63 -23.94
C GLU A 377 12.26 3.64 -22.79
N ALA A 378 11.29 3.49 -21.89
CA ALA A 378 11.37 2.51 -20.82
C ALA A 378 11.47 1.08 -21.36
N GLY A 379 10.83 0.82 -22.52
CA GLY A 379 10.77 -0.41 -23.31
C GLY A 379 12.07 -0.88 -23.95
N ARG A 380 13.14 -0.07 -23.90
CA ARG A 380 14.39 -0.34 -24.63
C ARG A 380 15.26 -1.40 -23.95
N ASP A 381 15.42 -2.54 -24.60
CA ASP A 381 16.34 -3.60 -24.14
C ASP A 381 17.73 -3.55 -24.82
N ALA A 382 17.90 -2.76 -25.91
CA ALA A 382 19.17 -2.61 -26.63
C ALA A 382 19.38 -1.20 -27.22
N PRO A 383 20.63 -0.75 -27.42
CA PRO A 383 20.90 0.53 -28.07
C PRO A 383 20.49 0.53 -29.55
N ALA A 384 19.68 1.51 -29.97
CA ALA A 384 19.29 1.73 -31.35
C ALA A 384 20.50 1.87 -32.31
N PRO A 385 20.42 1.31 -33.53
CA PRO A 385 21.42 1.55 -34.57
C PRO A 385 21.49 3.03 -34.95
N SER A 386 22.70 3.50 -35.25
CA SER A 386 22.96 4.89 -35.61
C SER A 386 22.47 5.24 -37.02
N ASP A 387 21.92 6.44 -37.14
CA ASP A 387 21.73 7.24 -38.34
C ASP A 387 20.78 6.67 -39.42
N THR A 388 19.50 6.94 -39.20
CA THR A 388 18.43 6.78 -40.19
C THR A 388 17.50 7.98 -40.15
N ALA A 389 16.79 8.23 -41.25
CA ALA A 389 15.95 9.40 -41.48
C ALA A 389 15.02 9.76 -40.29
N PRO A 390 14.73 11.06 -40.08
CA PRO A 390 13.80 11.52 -39.04
C PRO A 390 12.44 10.83 -39.17
N VAL A 391 11.98 10.19 -38.08
CA VAL A 391 10.62 9.63 -37.99
C VAL A 391 9.70 10.69 -37.41
N HIS A 392 8.59 10.98 -38.08
CA HIS A 392 7.55 11.87 -37.57
C HIS A 392 6.44 11.09 -36.86
N LEU A 393 5.80 11.74 -35.88
CA LEU A 393 4.64 11.17 -35.17
C LEU A 393 3.52 10.78 -36.14
N THR A 394 3.29 11.59 -37.17
CA THR A 394 2.28 11.33 -38.20
C THR A 394 2.51 10.01 -38.93
N ASP A 395 3.78 9.65 -39.15
CA ASP A 395 4.14 8.42 -39.86
C ASP A 395 3.85 7.20 -38.98
N LEU A 396 4.13 7.30 -37.67
CA LEU A 396 3.79 6.26 -36.69
C LEU A 396 2.28 6.06 -36.57
N LEU A 397 1.52 7.16 -36.57
CA LEU A 397 0.06 7.15 -36.45
C LEU A 397 -0.63 6.65 -37.73
N ALA A 398 0.02 6.76 -38.88
CA ALA A 398 -0.54 6.40 -40.17
C ALA A 398 -0.51 4.89 -40.47
N GLY A 399 0.15 4.07 -39.65
CA GLY A 399 0.28 2.63 -39.85
C GLY A 399 -1.07 1.90 -39.90
N ASP A 400 -1.25 1.02 -40.89
CA ASP A 400 -2.54 0.34 -41.16
C ASP A 400 -3.04 -0.47 -39.97
N ALA A 401 -2.16 -1.19 -39.26
CA ALA A 401 -2.51 -1.99 -38.10
C ALA A 401 -3.09 -1.12 -36.96
N LEU A 402 -2.48 0.04 -36.71
CA LEU A 402 -2.94 0.99 -35.71
C LEU A 402 -4.28 1.61 -36.11
N ARG A 403 -4.45 1.98 -37.38
CA ARG A 403 -5.72 2.56 -37.88
C ARG A 403 -6.86 1.55 -37.82
N ALA A 404 -6.61 0.29 -38.19
CA ALA A 404 -7.60 -0.79 -38.10
C ALA A 404 -8.02 -1.05 -36.64
N TRP A 405 -7.06 -1.07 -35.70
CA TRP A 405 -7.36 -1.16 -34.27
C TRP A 405 -8.16 0.05 -33.77
N ALA A 406 -7.77 1.26 -34.16
CA ALA A 406 -8.44 2.48 -33.74
C ALA A 406 -9.89 2.53 -34.24
N ASP A 407 -10.13 2.12 -35.49
CA ASP A 407 -11.46 2.00 -36.07
C ASP A 407 -12.29 0.94 -35.34
N ALA A 408 -11.72 -0.25 -35.09
CA ALA A 408 -12.38 -1.31 -34.35
C ALA A 408 -12.71 -0.92 -32.89
N LEU A 409 -11.84 -0.16 -32.22
CA LEU A 409 -12.06 0.31 -30.85
C LEU A 409 -13.18 1.36 -30.80
N LEU A 410 -13.06 2.42 -31.61
CA LEU A 410 -14.01 3.53 -31.60
C LEU A 410 -15.34 3.15 -32.25
N GLY A 411 -15.35 2.22 -33.20
CA GLY A 411 -16.54 1.69 -33.86
C GLY A 411 -17.48 0.94 -32.90
N ARG A 412 -16.98 0.45 -31.75
CA ARG A 412 -17.84 -0.12 -30.68
C ARG A 412 -18.87 0.86 -30.14
N LEU A 413 -18.62 2.17 -30.30
CA LEU A 413 -19.52 3.23 -29.86
C LEU A 413 -20.62 3.56 -30.87
N ASP A 414 -20.43 3.19 -32.14
CA ASP A 414 -21.33 3.57 -33.23
C ASP A 414 -22.77 3.03 -33.09
N PRO A 415 -23.02 1.85 -32.47
CA PRO A 415 -24.38 1.39 -32.20
C PRO A 415 -25.18 2.24 -31.18
N ASP A 416 -24.51 3.10 -30.40
CA ASP A 416 -25.17 3.92 -29.39
C ASP A 416 -25.85 5.16 -30.03
N ALA A 417 -27.15 5.31 -29.79
CA ALA A 417 -27.95 6.39 -30.38
C ALA A 417 -27.50 7.82 -29.99
N ARG A 418 -26.68 7.98 -28.94
CA ARG A 418 -26.27 9.28 -28.38
C ARG A 418 -25.03 9.89 -29.05
N ASP A 419 -24.48 9.25 -30.09
CA ASP A 419 -23.22 9.64 -30.74
C ASP A 419 -22.09 9.86 -29.70
N LEU A 420 -21.79 8.79 -28.97
CA LEU A 420 -20.76 8.81 -27.92
C LEU A 420 -19.40 9.16 -28.51
N ARG A 421 -19.11 8.72 -29.74
CA ARG A 421 -17.83 8.99 -30.43
C ARG A 421 -17.62 10.49 -30.67
N ARG A 422 -18.65 11.23 -31.13
CA ARG A 422 -18.58 12.70 -31.24
C ARG A 422 -18.38 13.36 -29.88
N THR A 423 -19.09 12.88 -28.86
CA THR A 423 -19.01 13.44 -27.51
C THR A 423 -17.61 13.26 -26.91
N LEU A 424 -17.03 12.07 -27.04
CA LEU A 424 -15.66 11.78 -26.60
C LEU A 424 -14.64 12.66 -27.31
N ARG A 425 -14.72 12.79 -28.65
CA ARG A 425 -13.84 13.68 -29.41
C ARG A 425 -13.89 15.12 -28.90
N GLY A 426 -15.09 15.67 -28.70
CA GLY A 426 -15.27 17.04 -28.20
C GLY A 426 -14.77 17.23 -26.77
N TRP A 427 -14.98 16.23 -25.91
CA TRP A 427 -14.48 16.22 -24.54
C TRP A 427 -12.95 16.13 -24.46
N ILE A 428 -12.35 15.25 -25.26
CA ILE A 428 -10.88 15.10 -25.38
C ILE A 428 -10.27 16.40 -25.88
N ALA A 429 -10.83 16.98 -26.93
CA ALA A 429 -10.35 18.25 -27.46
C ALA A 429 -10.51 19.38 -26.42
N GLY A 430 -11.51 19.31 -25.53
CA GLY A 430 -11.68 20.18 -24.36
C GLY A 430 -10.72 19.89 -23.20
N GLY A 431 -9.71 19.04 -23.39
CA GLY A 431 -8.71 18.67 -22.39
C GLY A 431 -9.20 17.66 -21.35
N GLY A 432 -10.28 16.93 -21.65
CA GLY A 432 -10.96 16.06 -20.68
C GLY A 432 -11.81 16.82 -19.66
N ASN A 433 -12.12 18.10 -19.91
CA ASN A 433 -12.99 18.91 -19.07
C ASN A 433 -14.43 18.90 -19.63
N ALA A 434 -15.40 18.54 -18.80
CA ALA A 434 -16.80 18.42 -19.21
C ALA A 434 -17.45 19.75 -19.59
N GLU A 435 -17.07 20.86 -18.96
CA GLU A 435 -17.60 22.21 -19.25
C GLU A 435 -17.09 22.72 -20.59
N ARG A 436 -15.77 22.60 -20.83
CA ARG A 436 -15.17 22.96 -22.12
C ARG A 436 -15.70 22.06 -23.25
N GLY A 437 -15.84 20.76 -23.00
CA GLY A 437 -16.45 19.82 -23.95
C GLY A 437 -17.89 20.20 -24.28
N ALA A 438 -18.69 20.52 -23.25
CA ALA A 438 -20.07 20.96 -23.39
C ALA A 438 -20.20 22.23 -24.24
N GLN A 439 -19.36 23.24 -23.97
CA GLN A 439 -19.34 24.47 -24.76
C GLN A 439 -19.06 24.22 -26.24
N ARG A 440 -18.13 23.31 -26.56
CA ARG A 440 -17.79 22.95 -27.95
C ARG A 440 -18.87 22.13 -28.64
N LEU A 441 -19.58 21.30 -27.88
CA LEU A 441 -20.60 20.39 -28.41
C LEU A 441 -22.00 21.03 -28.44
N GLY A 442 -22.20 22.17 -27.78
CA GLY A 442 -23.53 22.77 -27.59
C GLY A 442 -24.42 21.95 -26.65
N MET A 443 -23.82 21.27 -25.67
CA MET A 443 -24.51 20.35 -24.75
C MET A 443 -24.41 20.85 -23.30
N HIS A 444 -25.17 20.24 -22.38
CA HIS A 444 -24.99 20.49 -20.95
C HIS A 444 -23.78 19.69 -20.41
N PRO A 445 -22.94 20.24 -19.49
CA PRO A 445 -21.78 19.54 -18.94
C PRO A 445 -22.09 18.18 -18.31
N GLN A 446 -23.29 18.03 -17.75
CA GLN A 446 -23.75 16.76 -17.19
C GLN A 446 -23.93 15.69 -18.26
N THR A 447 -24.49 16.04 -19.42
CA THR A 447 -24.68 15.13 -20.55
C THR A 447 -23.34 14.60 -21.06
N VAL A 448 -22.33 15.48 -21.14
CA VAL A 448 -20.95 15.06 -21.51
C VAL A 448 -20.41 14.04 -20.51
N ARG A 449 -20.56 14.27 -19.20
CA ARG A 449 -20.12 13.32 -18.16
C ARG A 449 -20.82 11.98 -18.27
N GLU A 450 -22.12 11.98 -18.54
CA GLU A 450 -22.92 10.77 -18.70
C GLU A 450 -22.51 9.98 -19.94
N HIS A 451 -22.28 10.66 -21.07
CA HIS A 451 -21.79 10.02 -22.30
C HIS A 451 -20.39 9.43 -22.13
N VAL A 452 -19.47 10.18 -21.51
CA VAL A 452 -18.11 9.66 -21.23
C VAL A 452 -18.18 8.43 -20.33
N ARG A 453 -19.01 8.46 -19.27
CA ARG A 453 -19.22 7.31 -18.37
C ARG A 453 -19.87 6.12 -19.10
N ALA A 454 -20.79 6.37 -20.02
CA ALA A 454 -21.44 5.32 -20.81
C ALA A 454 -20.48 4.65 -21.80
N ALA A 455 -19.44 5.36 -22.26
CA ALA A 455 -18.43 4.81 -23.16
C ALA A 455 -17.45 3.86 -22.46
N GLU A 456 -17.17 4.06 -21.15
CA GLU A 456 -16.21 3.24 -20.41
C GLU A 456 -16.46 1.72 -20.48
N PRO A 457 -17.68 1.19 -20.23
CA PRO A 457 -17.93 -0.25 -20.35
C PRO A 457 -17.87 -0.76 -21.80
N VAL A 458 -18.24 0.06 -22.78
CA VAL A 458 -18.27 -0.32 -24.20
C VAL A 458 -16.86 -0.44 -24.77
N LEU A 459 -15.99 0.51 -24.42
CA LEU A 459 -14.57 0.49 -24.78
C LEU A 459 -13.75 -0.43 -23.87
N GLU A 460 -14.32 -0.81 -22.72
CA GLU A 460 -13.62 -1.38 -21.59
C GLU A 460 -12.41 -0.50 -21.18
N ARG A 461 -12.60 0.81 -21.05
CA ARG A 461 -11.51 1.77 -20.71
C ARG A 461 -11.96 2.75 -19.64
N GLN A 462 -11.11 3.06 -18.67
CA GLN A 462 -11.38 4.13 -17.70
C GLN A 462 -10.96 5.48 -18.28
N LEU A 463 -11.93 6.25 -18.72
CA LEU A 463 -11.69 7.57 -19.30
C LEU A 463 -11.65 8.64 -18.21
N LEU A 464 -12.57 8.55 -17.23
CA LEU A 464 -12.70 9.55 -16.18
C LEU A 464 -11.58 9.47 -15.13
N ALA A 465 -10.92 8.32 -15.01
CA ALA A 465 -9.77 8.15 -14.14
C ALA A 465 -8.50 8.85 -14.70
N GLY A 466 -8.45 9.12 -16.01
CA GLY A 466 -7.25 9.54 -16.71
C GLY A 466 -6.26 8.39 -16.95
N GLY A 467 -5.02 8.72 -17.27
CA GLY A 467 -3.94 7.74 -17.47
C GLY A 467 -4.00 6.99 -18.80
N SER A 468 -3.34 5.84 -18.86
CA SER A 468 -3.12 5.03 -20.08
C SER A 468 -4.40 4.71 -20.85
N ASP A 469 -5.47 4.31 -20.17
CA ASP A 469 -6.75 3.96 -20.81
C ASP A 469 -7.34 5.15 -21.60
N LEU A 470 -7.26 6.36 -21.04
CA LEU A 470 -7.65 7.59 -21.75
C LEU A 470 -6.70 7.88 -22.91
N TYR A 471 -5.39 7.72 -22.70
CA TYR A 471 -4.39 7.98 -23.73
C TYR A 471 -4.50 7.04 -24.94
N GLU A 472 -4.89 5.79 -24.75
CA GLU A 472 -5.21 4.87 -25.86
C GLU A 472 -6.37 5.41 -26.73
N VAL A 473 -7.44 5.91 -26.11
CA VAL A 473 -8.58 6.47 -26.85
C VAL A 473 -8.20 7.76 -27.58
N VAL A 474 -7.32 8.58 -26.97
CA VAL A 474 -6.75 9.76 -27.62
C VAL A 474 -5.92 9.35 -28.85
N LEU A 475 -5.03 8.36 -28.72
CA LEU A 475 -4.22 7.82 -29.82
C LEU A 475 -5.09 7.24 -30.94
N ALA A 476 -6.20 6.57 -30.61
CA ALA A 476 -7.16 6.08 -31.60
C ALA A 476 -7.78 7.22 -32.41
N HIS A 477 -8.19 8.31 -31.75
CA HIS A 477 -8.71 9.49 -32.45
C HIS A 477 -7.65 10.18 -33.31
N LEU A 478 -6.39 10.23 -32.86
CA LEU A 478 -5.27 10.77 -33.64
C LEU A 478 -4.95 9.91 -34.88
N ALA A 479 -4.91 8.59 -34.73
CA ALA A 479 -4.65 7.65 -35.83
C ALA A 479 -5.72 7.71 -36.94
N LEU A 480 -6.98 7.98 -36.57
CA LEU A 480 -8.06 8.17 -37.53
C LEU A 480 -8.15 9.61 -38.09
N GLY A 481 -7.27 10.52 -37.67
CA GLY A 481 -7.31 11.93 -38.07
C GLY A 481 -8.54 12.67 -37.55
N ALA A 482 -9.20 12.15 -36.52
CA ALA A 482 -10.35 12.78 -35.88
C ALA A 482 -9.92 13.91 -34.91
N LEU A 483 -8.65 13.91 -34.50
CA LEU A 483 -7.98 14.97 -33.76
C LEU A 483 -6.69 15.34 -34.49
N ASP A 484 -6.30 16.59 -34.40
CA ASP A 484 -5.04 17.06 -34.98
C ASP A 484 -3.84 16.55 -34.15
N PRO A 485 -2.76 16.07 -34.80
CA PRO A 485 -1.52 15.76 -34.10
C PRO A 485 -0.99 16.98 -33.34
N PRO A 486 -0.54 16.82 -32.08
CA PRO A 486 -0.04 17.94 -31.31
C PRO A 486 1.20 18.57 -31.96
N ALA A 487 1.30 19.89 -31.88
CA ALA A 487 2.51 20.61 -32.28
C ALA A 487 3.61 20.38 -31.25
N LEU A 488 4.39 19.30 -31.44
CA LEU A 488 5.60 19.07 -30.66
C LEU A 488 6.74 19.92 -31.22
N PRO A 489 7.65 20.43 -30.37
CA PRO A 489 8.78 21.21 -30.86
C PRO A 489 9.57 20.37 -31.86
N ARG A 490 9.71 20.91 -33.08
CA ARG A 490 10.68 20.40 -34.04
C ARG A 490 12.05 20.62 -33.40
N THR A 491 12.73 19.55 -33.01
CA THR A 491 14.16 19.64 -32.69
C THR A 491 14.85 20.16 -33.94
N ASN A 492 15.12 21.45 -33.99
CA ASN A 492 15.89 22.08 -35.05
C ASN A 492 17.24 21.34 -35.15
N PRO A 493 17.80 21.13 -36.35
CA PRO A 493 19.22 20.83 -36.46
C PRO A 493 19.98 21.95 -35.75
N GLY A 494 21.08 21.63 -35.06
CA GLY A 494 21.86 22.62 -34.32
C GLY A 494 22.19 23.87 -35.16
N PRO A 495 22.51 25.00 -34.50
CA PRO A 495 22.95 26.19 -35.22
C PRO A 495 24.10 25.83 -36.16
N PRO A 496 24.16 26.42 -37.38
CA PRO A 496 25.24 26.15 -38.31
C PRO A 496 26.58 26.47 -37.63
N ASP A 497 27.52 25.54 -37.73
CA ASP A 497 28.90 25.71 -37.28
C ASP A 497 29.40 27.09 -37.72
N ALA A 498 29.66 27.96 -36.75
CA ALA A 498 30.45 29.14 -37.02
C ALA A 498 31.87 28.65 -37.35
N PRO A 499 32.45 29.06 -38.49
CA PRO A 499 33.79 28.63 -38.86
C PRO A 499 34.77 29.22 -37.85
N VAL A 500 35.44 28.33 -37.11
CA VAL A 500 36.61 28.70 -36.30
C VAL A 500 37.77 28.90 -37.28
N HIS A 501 37.91 30.11 -37.80
CA HIS A 501 39.19 30.63 -38.31
C HIS A 501 39.25 32.15 -38.12
N GLY A 502 40.31 32.59 -37.45
CA GLY A 502 40.65 33.98 -37.15
C GLY A 502 41.52 34.08 -35.91
#